data_AF-A0A0N1C9B8-F1
#
_entry.id   AF-A0A0N1C9B8-F1
#
_cell.length_a   1.000
_cell.length_b   1.000
_cell.length_c   1.000
_cell.angle_alpha   90.00
_cell.angle_beta   90.00
_cell.angle_gamma   90.00
#
_symmetry.space_group_name_H-M   'P 1'
#
loop_
_entity.id
_entity.type
_entity.pdbx_description
1 polymer ?
#
loop_
_entity_poly.entity_id
_entity_poly.type
_entity_poly.pdbx_seq_one_letter_code
_entity_poly.pdbx_strand_id
1 'polypeptide(L)'
;MTDVRPQAETFQAPLEEIVWNTAFRRGFAEARSGRLPRYDDEVMFQDGLAWVYEWGRQFAILAPPDLPLVLPEEGALNPKAVELFREKIMQGEICT
;
A
#
# COMPACT_ATOMS: atom_id res chain seq x y z
N MET A 1 3.25 -22.61 -30.05
CA MET A 1 2.05 -22.02 -29.42
C MET A 1 2.51 -21.37 -28.13
N THR A 2 2.39 -20.06 -28.02
CA THR A 2 2.62 -19.35 -26.75
C THR A 2 1.52 -19.77 -25.78
N ASP A 3 1.92 -20.36 -24.66
CA ASP A 3 1.05 -20.65 -23.53
C ASP A 3 0.63 -19.32 -22.89
N VAL A 4 -0.41 -18.70 -23.46
CA VAL A 4 -1.00 -17.49 -22.89
C VAL A 4 -1.82 -17.94 -21.69
N ARG A 5 -1.24 -17.82 -20.50
CA ARG A 5 -1.98 -18.05 -19.26
C ARG A 5 -3.16 -17.07 -19.21
N PRO A 6 -4.37 -17.54 -18.84
CA PRO A 6 -5.51 -16.65 -18.70
C PRO A 6 -5.19 -15.56 -17.66
N GLN A 7 -5.52 -14.32 -17.99
CA GLN A 7 -5.45 -13.21 -17.04
C GLN A 7 -6.31 -13.54 -15.82
N ALA A 8 -5.79 -13.30 -14.61
CA ALA A 8 -6.55 -13.50 -13.39
C ALA A 8 -7.74 -12.53 -13.32
N GLU A 9 -8.84 -12.97 -12.73
CA GLU A 9 -9.98 -12.09 -12.47
C GLU A 9 -9.58 -10.98 -11.48
N THR A 10 -9.99 -9.75 -11.78
CA THR A 10 -9.71 -8.58 -10.95
C THR A 10 -11.00 -8.05 -10.33
N PHE A 11 -10.92 -7.58 -9.08
CA PHE A 11 -12.01 -6.90 -8.39
C PHE A 11 -11.54 -5.55 -7.83
N GLN A 12 -12.49 -4.68 -7.51
CA GLN A 12 -12.20 -3.44 -6.80
C GLN A 12 -11.98 -3.76 -5.32
N ALA A 13 -10.73 -3.62 -4.85
CA ALA A 13 -10.41 -3.79 -3.44
C ALA A 13 -10.82 -2.53 -2.64
N PRO A 14 -11.52 -2.67 -1.50
CA PRO A 14 -11.79 -1.55 -0.61
C PRO A 14 -10.47 -0.90 -0.15
N LEU A 15 -10.45 0.44 -0.11
CA LEU A 15 -9.22 1.17 0.25
C LEU A 15 -8.80 0.88 1.69
N GLU A 16 -9.76 0.64 2.57
CA GLU A 16 -9.54 0.22 3.96
C GLU A 16 -8.74 -1.09 4.01
N GLU A 17 -9.09 -2.07 3.17
CA GLU A 17 -8.36 -3.34 3.08
C GLU A 17 -6.94 -3.15 2.54
N ILE A 18 -6.77 -2.25 1.56
CA ILE A 18 -5.45 -1.91 1.01
C ILE A 18 -4.57 -1.27 2.10
N VAL A 19 -5.06 -0.23 2.79
CA VAL A 19 -4.27 0.48 3.81
C VAL A 19 -4.01 -0.41 5.03
N TRP A 20 -4.96 -1.28 5.39
CA TRP A 20 -4.80 -2.26 6.47
C TRP A 20 -3.79 -3.37 6.16
N ASN A 21 -3.57 -3.65 4.87
CA ASN A 21 -2.69 -4.72 4.41
C ASN A 21 -1.28 -4.62 5.02
N THR A 22 -0.72 -5.76 5.43
CA THR A 22 0.61 -5.83 6.05
C THR A 22 1.72 -5.32 5.12
N ALA A 23 1.63 -5.60 3.81
CA ALA A 23 2.59 -5.12 2.82
C ALA A 23 2.55 -3.59 2.70
N PHE A 24 1.34 -2.99 2.66
CA PHE A 24 1.16 -1.54 2.64
C PHE A 24 1.79 -0.89 3.87
N ARG A 25 1.42 -1.35 5.06
CA ARG A 25 1.93 -0.79 6.33
C ARG A 25 3.43 -0.95 6.47
N ARG A 26 3.99 -2.07 5.97
CA ARG A 26 5.44 -2.27 5.91
C ARG A 26 6.11 -1.27 4.97
N GLY A 27 5.61 -1.12 3.74
CA GLY A 27 6.14 -0.15 2.78
C GLY A 27 6.13 1.26 3.36
N PHE A 28 5.01 1.65 3.96
CA PHE A 28 4.87 2.94 4.62
C PHE A 28 5.90 3.16 5.75
N ALA A 29 6.02 2.20 6.67
CA ALA A 29 6.94 2.29 7.79
C ALA A 29 8.41 2.30 7.34
N GLU A 30 8.77 1.48 6.36
CA GLU A 30 10.12 1.42 5.82
C GLU A 30 10.50 2.72 5.10
N ALA A 31 9.60 3.28 4.28
CA ALA A 31 9.81 4.56 3.62
C ALA A 31 9.99 5.70 4.65
N ARG A 32 9.13 5.79 5.68
CA ARG A 32 9.30 6.77 6.77
C ARG A 32 10.59 6.60 7.56
N SER A 33 11.11 5.39 7.63
CA SER A 33 12.38 5.09 8.29
C SER A 33 13.61 5.32 7.39
N GLY A 34 13.41 5.85 6.17
CA GLY A 34 14.49 6.07 5.19
C GLY A 34 15.10 4.79 4.63
N ARG A 35 14.44 3.63 4.79
CA ARG A 35 14.93 2.37 4.23
C ARG A 35 14.65 2.32 2.74
N LEU A 36 15.64 1.88 1.97
CA LEU A 36 15.49 1.61 0.53
C LEU A 36 14.45 0.50 0.28
N PRO A 37 13.74 0.53 -0.86
CA PRO A 37 12.82 -0.54 -1.21
C PRO A 37 13.56 -1.88 -1.36
N ARG A 38 12.89 -2.97 -0.95
CA ARG A 38 13.36 -4.34 -1.10
C ARG A 38 12.39 -5.08 -1.99
N TYR A 39 12.90 -5.57 -3.12
CA TYR A 39 12.11 -6.30 -4.12
C TYR A 39 12.53 -7.76 -4.25
N ASP A 40 13.45 -8.19 -3.39
CA ASP A 40 14.02 -9.54 -3.28
C ASP A 40 13.34 -10.38 -2.19
N ASP A 41 12.35 -9.81 -1.50
CA ASP A 41 11.55 -10.53 -0.51
C ASP A 41 10.52 -11.43 -1.21
N GLU A 42 10.94 -12.66 -1.52
CA GLU A 42 10.15 -13.64 -2.29
C GLU A 42 8.73 -13.84 -1.74
N VAL A 43 8.53 -13.69 -0.42
CA VAL A 43 7.21 -13.83 0.23
C VAL A 43 6.24 -12.73 -0.18
N MET A 44 6.72 -11.51 -0.44
CA MET A 44 5.88 -10.39 -0.88
C MET A 44 5.59 -10.43 -2.39
N PHE A 45 6.46 -11.09 -3.16
CA PHE A 45 6.38 -11.12 -4.63
C PHE A 45 5.57 -12.31 -5.18
N GLN A 46 5.35 -13.36 -4.38
CA GLN A 46 4.54 -14.50 -4.79
C GLN A 46 3.04 -14.20 -4.84
N ASP A 47 2.55 -13.28 -3.99
CA ASP A 47 1.10 -13.05 -3.79
C ASP A 47 0.59 -11.73 -4.40
N GLY A 48 1.34 -11.10 -5.32
CA GLY A 48 0.94 -9.82 -5.93
C GLY A 48 0.96 -8.62 -4.95
N LEU A 49 1.48 -8.81 -3.74
CA LEU A 49 1.55 -7.79 -2.69
C LEU A 49 2.66 -6.75 -2.91
N ALA A 50 3.56 -6.98 -3.88
CA ALA A 50 4.60 -6.03 -4.26
C ALA A 50 4.03 -4.64 -4.61
N TRP A 51 2.89 -4.59 -5.30
CA TRP A 51 2.22 -3.32 -5.60
C TRP A 51 1.61 -2.67 -4.36
N VAL A 52 1.01 -3.47 -3.48
CA VAL A 52 0.45 -2.98 -2.22
C VAL A 52 1.55 -2.40 -1.31
N TYR A 53 2.71 -3.04 -1.28
CA TYR A 53 3.91 -2.53 -0.62
C TYR A 53 4.37 -1.20 -1.22
N GLU A 54 4.46 -1.10 -2.55
CA GLU A 54 4.88 0.13 -3.23
C GLU A 54 3.91 1.28 -3.00
N TRP A 55 2.59 1.04 -3.02
CA TRP A 55 1.58 2.03 -2.65
C TRP A 55 1.78 2.57 -1.24
N GLY A 56 2.11 1.70 -0.29
CA GLY A 56 2.46 2.11 1.06
C GLY A 56 3.67 3.03 1.11
N ARG A 57 4.72 2.75 0.31
CA ARG A 57 5.91 3.60 0.20
C ARG A 57 5.59 4.95 -0.42
N GLN A 58 4.86 4.98 -1.53
CA GLN A 58 4.44 6.22 -2.19
C GLN A 58 3.62 7.09 -1.24
N PHE A 59 2.65 6.47 -0.54
CA PHE A 59 1.82 7.17 0.42
C PHE A 59 2.61 7.74 1.60
N ALA A 60 3.65 7.06 2.08
CA ALA A 60 4.51 7.58 3.14
C ALA A 60 5.25 8.88 2.78
N ILE A 61 5.51 9.12 1.50
CA ILE A 61 6.12 10.36 1.00
C ILE A 61 5.09 11.50 0.99
N LEU A 62 3.84 11.18 0.66
CA LEU A 62 2.76 12.16 0.49
C LEU A 62 2.04 12.50 1.82
N ALA A 63 2.00 11.55 2.76
CA ALA A 63 1.28 11.70 4.02
C ALA A 63 2.05 12.60 5.01
N PRO A 64 1.37 13.50 5.74
CA PRO A 64 1.97 14.31 6.80
C PRO A 64 2.73 13.43 7.82
N PRO A 65 3.93 13.85 8.30
CA PRO A 65 4.77 13.02 9.16
C PRO A 65 4.09 12.53 10.45
N ASP A 66 3.15 13.32 10.97
CA ASP A 66 2.40 13.10 12.20
C ASP A 66 1.09 12.31 11.99
N LEU A 67 0.73 11.96 10.74
CA LEU A 67 -0.44 11.14 10.45
C LEU A 67 -0.12 9.65 10.67
N PRO A 68 -0.71 8.97 11.67
CA PRO A 68 -0.55 7.52 11.81
C PRO A 68 -1.52 6.78 10.89
N LEU A 69 -1.10 5.62 10.36
CA LEU A 69 -2.02 4.71 9.62
C LEU A 69 -3.01 4.00 10.56
N VAL A 70 -2.56 3.68 11.77
CA VAL A 70 -3.35 2.99 12.79
C VAL A 70 -3.37 3.87 14.04
N LEU A 71 -4.55 4.10 14.60
CA LEU A 71 -4.72 4.88 15.81
C LEU A 71 -4.01 4.15 16.97
N PRO A 72 -3.03 4.78 17.66
CA PRO A 72 -2.19 4.10 18.64
C PRO A 72 -2.97 3.49 19.82
N GLU A 73 -4.07 4.12 20.23
CA GLU A 73 -4.85 3.71 21.40
C GLU A 73 -5.92 2.67 21.07
N GLU A 74 -6.48 2.74 19.87
CA GLU A 74 -7.62 1.90 19.45
C GLU A 74 -7.16 0.66 18.67
N GLY A 75 -5.95 0.70 18.10
CA GLY A 75 -5.50 -0.32 17.16
C GLY A 75 -6.33 -0.36 15.88
N ALA A 76 -7.21 0.61 15.65
CA ALA A 76 -8.07 0.70 14.46
C ALA A 76 -7.39 1.52 13.36
N LEU A 77 -7.79 1.28 12.10
CA LEU A 77 -7.33 2.06 10.97
C LEU A 77 -7.74 3.53 11.13
N ASN A 78 -6.81 4.46 10.91
CA ASN A 78 -7.11 5.88 10.99
C ASN A 78 -7.94 6.29 9.75
N PRO A 79 -9.21 6.71 9.89
CA PRO A 79 -10.05 7.04 8.74
C PRO A 79 -9.48 8.22 7.93
N LYS A 80 -8.76 9.14 8.58
CA LYS A 80 -8.08 10.25 7.87
C LYS A 80 -6.96 9.76 6.95
N ALA A 81 -6.29 8.66 7.31
CA ALA A 81 -5.28 8.06 6.45
C ALA A 81 -5.90 7.40 5.21
N VAL A 82 -7.06 6.77 5.36
CA VAL A 82 -7.80 6.17 4.23
C VAL A 82 -8.32 7.24 3.28
N GLU A 83 -8.94 8.30 3.81
CA GLU A 83 -9.44 9.39 2.98
C GLU A 83 -8.30 10.11 2.25
N LEU A 84 -7.17 10.38 2.92
CA LEU A 84 -6.02 10.96 2.23
C LEU A 84 -5.48 10.01 1.16
N PHE A 85 -5.41 8.70 1.41
CA PHE A 85 -4.99 7.74 0.39
C PHE A 85 -5.93 7.75 -0.83
N ARG A 86 -7.24 7.83 -0.61
CA ARG A 86 -8.26 7.98 -1.67
C ARG A 86 -8.01 9.24 -2.51
N GLU A 87 -7.83 10.39 -1.85
CA GLU A 87 -7.56 11.67 -2.52
C GLU A 87 -6.31 11.59 -3.40
N LYS A 88 -5.24 10.95 -2.90
CA LYS A 88 -3.96 10.82 -3.60
C LYS A 88 -4.05 9.89 -4.82
N ILE A 89 -4.84 8.83 -4.72
CA ILE A 89 -5.18 8.00 -5.90
C ILE A 89 -5.95 8.83 -6.93
N MET A 90 -7.00 9.55 -6.51
CA MET A 90 -7.83 10.33 -7.42
C MET A 90 -7.07 11.47 -8.12
N GLN A 91 -6.04 12.01 -7.46
CA GLN A 91 -5.14 13.02 -8.02
C GLN A 91 -4.07 12.43 -8.96
N GLY A 92 -3.93 11.10 -9.03
CA GLY A 92 -2.89 10.41 -9.79
C GLY A 92 -1.49 10.53 -9.17
N GLU A 93 -1.40 10.90 -7.89
CA GLU A 93 -0.13 10.99 -7.15
C GLU A 93 0.37 9.61 -6.68
N ILE A 94 -0.51 8.62 -6.68
CA ILE A 94 -0.19 7.21 -6.42
C ILE A 94 -0.44 6.44 -7.72
N CYS A 95 0.56 5.69 -8.18
CA CYS A 95 0.44 4.93 -9.41
C CYS A 95 -0.56 3.79 -9.22
N THR A 96 -1.60 3.73 -10.06
CA THR A 96 -2.61 2.66 -10.07
C THR A 96 -2.64 1.95 -11.41
#